data_AF-A0A7C3FM48-F1
#
_entry.id   AF-A0A7C3FM48-F1
#
_cell.length_a   1.000
_cell.length_b   1.000
_cell.length_c   1.000
_cell.angle_alpha   90.00
_cell.angle_beta   90.00
_cell.angle_gamma   90.00
#
_symmetry.space_group_name_H-M   'P 1'
#
loop_
_entity.id
_entity.type
_entity.pdbx_description
1 polymer ?
#
loop_
_entity_poly.entity_id
_entity_poly.type
_entity_poly.pdbx_seq_one_letter_code
_entity_poly.pdbx_strand_id
1 'polypeptide(L)'
;MVVSLRPETKPGTSLKSLVTGFVLTKQTDGLSPRTVEFYSENLKRFLWYTSKQEWSDDIRTLTEWHIREFLGYVANEKCRWGLEGNGSETSQ
;
A
#
# COMPACT_ATOMS: atom_id res chain seq x y z
N MET A 1 -28.92 -5.15 -14.10
CA MET A 1 -27.71 -4.92 -13.28
C MET A 1 -26.56 -4.66 -14.23
N VAL A 2 -25.92 -3.50 -14.15
CA VAL A 2 -24.67 -3.25 -14.89
C VAL A 2 -23.55 -3.79 -14.02
N VAL A 3 -22.98 -4.94 -14.40
CA VAL A 3 -21.73 -5.42 -13.79
C VAL A 3 -20.64 -4.48 -14.28
N SER A 4 -20.17 -3.60 -13.40
CA SER A 4 -18.97 -2.81 -13.64
C SER A 4 -17.79 -3.79 -13.63
N LEU A 5 -17.42 -4.29 -14.80
CA LEU A 5 -16.20 -5.07 -15.01
C LEU A 5 -15.04 -4.08 -14.87
N ARG A 6 -14.50 -3.93 -13.66
CA ARG A 6 -13.20 -3.30 -13.52
C ARG A 6 -12.19 -4.20 -14.25
N PRO A 7 -11.36 -3.66 -15.15
CA PRO A 7 -10.32 -4.46 -15.76
C PRO A 7 -9.37 -4.90 -14.64
N GLU A 8 -9.42 -6.19 -14.30
CA GLU A 8 -8.50 -6.80 -13.35
C GLU A 8 -7.07 -6.67 -13.91
N THR A 9 -6.23 -5.96 -13.18
CA THR A 9 -4.83 -5.74 -13.53
C THR A 9 -4.08 -7.07 -13.49
N LYS A 10 -3.27 -7.34 -14.52
CA LYS A 10 -2.46 -8.57 -14.57
C LYS A 10 -1.57 -8.63 -13.32
N PRO A 11 -1.37 -9.80 -12.69
CA PRO A 11 -0.58 -9.91 -11.46
C PRO A 11 0.83 -9.30 -11.53
N GLY A 12 1.50 -9.38 -12.68
CA GLY A 12 2.83 -8.77 -12.89
C GLY A 12 2.84 -7.24 -13.01
N THR A 13 1.67 -6.61 -13.09
CA THR A 13 1.51 -5.14 -13.17
C THR A 13 0.57 -4.58 -12.10
N SER A 14 -0.12 -5.45 -11.35
CA SER A 14 -0.96 -5.07 -10.22
C SER A 14 -0.07 -4.65 -9.05
N LEU A 15 -0.23 -3.43 -8.56
CA LEU A 15 0.50 -2.89 -7.41
C LEU A 15 0.26 -3.77 -6.17
N LYS A 16 -0.98 -4.20 -5.92
CA LYS A 16 -1.29 -5.15 -4.84
C LYS A 16 -0.53 -6.47 -4.99
N SER A 17 -0.52 -7.03 -6.20
CA SER A 17 0.17 -8.30 -6.46
C SER A 17 1.69 -8.17 -6.29
N LEU A 18 2.27 -7.04 -6.74
CA LEU A 18 3.69 -6.73 -6.56
C LEU A 18 4.06 -6.55 -5.08
N VAL A 19 3.23 -5.89 -4.29
CA VAL A 19 3.43 -5.77 -2.83
C VAL A 19 3.40 -7.15 -2.17
N THR A 20 2.40 -7.99 -2.50
CA THR A 20 2.31 -9.37 -1.97
C THR A 20 3.54 -10.19 -2.35
N GLY A 21 3.97 -10.12 -3.61
CA GLY A 21 5.17 -10.81 -4.10
C GLY A 21 6.44 -10.35 -3.36
N PHE A 22 6.61 -9.04 -3.16
CA PHE A 22 7.74 -8.50 -2.41
C PHE A 22 7.78 -9.02 -0.96
N VAL A 23 6.65 -8.99 -0.25
CA VAL A 23 6.57 -9.50 1.13
C VAL A 23 6.92 -10.98 1.19
N LEU A 24 6.40 -11.79 0.27
CA LEU A 24 6.73 -13.21 0.17
C LEU A 24 8.22 -13.43 -0.08
N THR A 25 8.83 -12.67 -0.99
CA THR A 25 10.29 -12.72 -1.22
C THR A 25 11.06 -12.42 0.06
N LYS A 26 10.66 -11.40 0.83
CA LYS A 26 11.31 -11.07 2.10
C LYS A 26 11.15 -12.12 3.18
N GLN A 27 10.05 -12.85 3.19
CA GLN A 27 9.88 -14.03 4.05
C GLN A 27 10.83 -15.16 3.66
N THR A 28 11.01 -15.40 2.35
CA THR A 28 11.87 -16.48 1.85
C THR A 28 13.37 -16.14 1.90
N ASP A 29 13.74 -14.86 1.91
CA ASP A 29 15.12 -14.38 2.05
C ASP A 29 15.74 -14.67 3.44
N GLY A 30 14.97 -15.23 4.39
CA GLY A 30 15.43 -15.54 5.74
C GLY A 30 15.57 -14.32 6.65
N LEU A 31 14.92 -13.20 6.31
CA LEU A 31 14.89 -12.02 7.16
C LEU A 31 14.11 -12.27 8.45
N SER A 32 14.43 -11.49 9.49
CA SER A 32 13.70 -11.59 10.75
C SER A 32 12.21 -11.28 10.57
N PRO A 33 11.29 -11.91 11.33
CA PRO A 33 9.85 -11.63 11.24
C PRO A 33 9.53 -10.14 11.40
N ARG A 34 10.22 -9.46 12.32
CA ARG A 34 10.06 -8.02 12.55
C ARG A 34 10.45 -7.18 11.33
N THR A 35 11.49 -7.59 10.60
CA THR A 35 11.91 -6.89 9.37
C THR A 35 10.86 -7.06 8.27
N VAL A 36 10.31 -8.26 8.11
CA VAL A 36 9.22 -8.52 7.15
C VAL A 36 7.99 -7.68 7.51
N GLU A 37 7.59 -7.69 8.79
CA GLU A 37 6.46 -6.90 9.30
C GLU A 37 6.64 -5.40 9.06
N PHE A 38 7.85 -4.88 9.31
CA PHE A 38 8.18 -3.50 9.04
C PHE A 38 7.94 -3.14 7.57
N TYR A 39 8.36 -3.98 6.62
CA TYR A 39 8.11 -3.72 5.21
C TYR A 39 6.63 -3.86 4.84
N SER A 40 5.96 -4.92 5.31
CA SER A 40 4.56 -5.18 4.97
C SER A 40 3.65 -4.07 5.46
N GLU A 41 3.85 -3.57 6.69
CA GLU A 41 3.02 -2.51 7.26
C GLU A 41 3.22 -1.17 6.54
N ASN A 42 4.45 -0.83 6.12
CA ASN A 42 4.69 0.37 5.31
C ASN A 42 4.01 0.28 3.94
N LEU A 43 4.09 -0.87 3.26
CA LEU A 43 3.45 -1.06 1.96
C LEU A 43 1.92 -1.13 2.07
N LYS A 44 1.38 -1.69 3.16
CA LYS A 44 -0.06 -1.68 3.46
C LYS A 44 -0.60 -0.25 3.61
N ARG A 45 0.14 0.63 4.29
CA ARG A 45 -0.20 2.06 4.41
C ARG A 45 -0.19 2.77 3.06
N PHE A 46 0.76 2.44 2.20
CA PHE A 46 0.78 2.94 0.82
C PHE A 46 -0.45 2.46 0.03
N LEU A 47 -0.78 1.16 0.07
CA LEU A 47 -1.97 0.61 -0.58
C LEU A 47 -3.27 1.22 -0.06
N TRP A 48 -3.36 1.48 1.24
CA TRP A 48 -4.51 2.19 1.81
C TRP A 48 -4.63 3.59 1.21
N TYR A 49 -3.50 4.32 1.11
CA TYR A 49 -3.50 5.65 0.55
C TYR A 49 -3.89 5.66 -0.93
N THR A 50 -3.34 4.76 -1.75
CA THR A 50 -3.71 4.66 -3.16
C THR A 50 -5.18 4.34 -3.35
N SER A 51 -5.75 3.47 -2.49
CA SER A 51 -7.18 3.17 -2.49
C SER A 51 -8.03 4.38 -2.12
N LYS A 52 -7.60 5.20 -1.15
CA LYS A 52 -8.31 6.41 -0.73
C LYS A 52 -8.31 7.49 -1.82
N GLN A 53 -7.22 7.59 -2.58
CA GLN A 53 -7.10 8.51 -3.72
C GLN A 53 -7.70 7.94 -5.02
N GLU A 54 -8.29 6.75 -4.96
CA GLU A 54 -8.87 6.04 -6.12
C GLU A 54 -7.88 5.85 -7.27
N TRP A 55 -6.59 5.69 -6.95
CA TRP A 55 -5.57 5.45 -7.96
C TRP A 55 -5.73 4.06 -8.58
N SER A 56 -5.34 3.96 -9.85
CA SER A 56 -5.30 2.69 -10.56
C SER A 56 -4.35 1.71 -9.86
N ASP A 57 -4.74 0.44 -9.81
CA ASP A 57 -3.89 -0.63 -9.32
C ASP A 57 -2.80 -1.01 -10.34
N ASP A 58 -2.81 -0.47 -11.56
CA ASP A 58 -1.77 -0.73 -12.56
C ASP A 58 -0.51 0.09 -12.24
N ILE A 59 0.57 -0.58 -11.82
CA ILE A 59 1.84 0.05 -11.46
C ILE A 59 2.41 0.96 -12.55
N ARG A 60 2.09 0.67 -13.82
CA ARG A 60 2.58 1.44 -14.97
C ARG A 60 1.98 2.84 -15.05
N THR A 61 0.90 3.07 -14.32
CA THR A 61 0.25 4.38 -14.19
C THR A 61 0.76 5.18 -12.99
N LEU A 62 1.50 4.54 -12.08
CA LEU A 62 2.12 5.21 -10.95
C LEU A 62 3.30 6.07 -11.45
N THR A 63 3.45 7.25 -10.87
CA THR A 63 4.48 8.21 -11.28
C THR A 63 5.20 8.73 -10.05
N GLU A 64 6.31 9.44 -10.25
CA GLU A 64 7.01 10.12 -9.15
C GLU A 64 6.12 11.13 -8.42
N TRP A 65 5.18 11.76 -9.12
CA TRP A 65 4.25 12.71 -8.53
C TRP A 65 3.38 12.04 -7.46
N HIS A 66 2.80 10.88 -7.79
CA HIS A 66 2.04 10.06 -6.84
C HIS A 66 2.87 9.70 -5.60
N ILE A 67 4.15 9.36 -5.76
CA ILE A 67 5.03 9.09 -4.62
C ILE A 67 5.22 10.35 -3.75
N ARG A 68 5.41 11.52 -4.35
CA ARG A 68 5.53 12.79 -3.62
C ARG A 68 4.25 13.14 -2.89
N GLU A 69 3.07 12.91 -3.48
CA GLU A 69 1.78 13.11 -2.83
C GLU A 69 1.63 12.21 -1.60
N PHE A 70 2.00 10.93 -1.71
CA PHE A 70 2.00 10.02 -0.57
C PHE A 70 2.94 10.47 0.54
N LEU A 71 4.19 10.84 0.20
CA LEU A 71 5.16 11.31 1.19
C LEU A 71 4.74 12.65 1.82
N GLY A 72 4.12 13.54 1.03
CA GLY A 72 3.54 14.79 1.51
C GLY A 72 2.41 14.54 2.51
N TYR A 73 1.53 13.60 2.22
CA TYR A 73 0.49 13.16 3.16
C TYR A 73 1.09 12.57 4.44
N VAL A 74 2.09 11.68 4.32
CA VAL A 74 2.79 11.08 5.47
C VAL A 74 3.41 12.16 6.36
N ALA A 75 3.97 13.22 5.78
CA ALA A 75 4.65 14.28 6.52
C ALA A 75 3.70 15.25 7.23
N ASN A 76 2.52 15.52 6.64
CA ASN A 76 1.67 16.63 7.08
C ASN A 76 0.36 16.19 7.75
N GLU A 77 -0.14 14.98 7.47
CA GLU A 77 -1.41 14.52 8.01
C GLU A 77 -1.25 14.02 9.46
N LYS A 78 -2.11 14.54 10.35
CA LYS A 78 -2.12 14.18 11.77
C LYS A 78 -2.87 12.87 12.00
N CYS A 79 -4.01 12.68 11.32
CA CYS A 79 -4.85 11.49 11.44
C CYS A 79 -4.73 10.64 10.18
N ARG A 80 -3.87 9.62 10.23
CA ARG A 80 -3.57 8.78 9.06
C ARG A 80 -4.25 7.41 9.15
N TRP A 81 -4.41 6.77 7.98
CA TRP A 81 -4.82 5.37 7.82
C TRP A 81 -6.29 5.08 8.15
N GLY A 82 -7.13 6.12 8.22
CA GLY A 82 -8.56 5.95 8.50
C GLY A 82 -8.83 5.53 9.95
N LEU A 83 -7.85 5.74 10.84
CA LEU A 83 -7.99 5.54 12.27
C LEU A 83 -8.65 6.79 12.87
N GLU A 84 -9.79 6.62 13.53
CA GLU A 84 -10.41 7.67 14.33
C GLU A 84 -9.70 7.75 15.68
N GLY A 85 -8.61 8.53 15.75
CA GLY A 85 -7.85 8.69 16.99
C GLY A 85 -6.46 9.30 16.79
N ASN A 86 -5.85 9.73 17.88
CA ASN A 86 -4.53 10.38 17.97
C ASN A 86 -3.34 9.42 17.75
N GLY A 87 -3.50 8.41 16.89
CA GLY A 87 -2.40 7.57 16.39
C GLY A 87 -1.68 6.71 17.44
N SER A 88 -2.30 6.49 18.62
CA SER A 88 -1.71 5.71 19.73
C SER A 88 -2.20 4.25 19.78
N GLU A 89 -3.01 3.82 18.83
CA GLU A 89 -3.48 2.43 18.76
C GLU A 89 -2.40 1.56 18.09
N THR A 90 -1.37 1.27 18.86
CA THR A 90 -0.38 0.23 18.55
C THR A 90 -1.03 -1.15 18.54
N SER A 91 -0.57 -1.97 17.60
CA SER A 91 -0.79 -3.41 17.47
C SER A 91 -1.13 -4.14 18.78
N GLN A 92 -2.26 -4.86 18.78
CA GLN A 92 -2.46 -6.01 19.66
C GLN A 92 -1.98 -7.27 18.96
#